data_AF-V4JZ27-F1
#
_entry.id   AF-V4JZ27-F1
#
_cell.length_a   1.000
_cell.length_b   1.000
_cell.length_c   1.000
_cell.angle_alpha   90.00
_cell.angle_beta   90.00
_cell.angle_gamma   90.00
#
_symmetry.space_group_name_H-M   'P 1'
#
loop_
_entity.id
_entity.type
_entity.pdbx_description
1 polymer ?
#
loop_
_entity_poly.entity_id
_entity_poly.type
_entity_poly.pdbx_seq_one_letter_code
_entity_poly.pdbx_strand_id
1 'polypeptide(L)'
;ISEYHPNQRNEVIQSYLIRGLCQPRGHIFKQTLIGGVLRRFNPAWFDHYPNWLEYSVKKDAAFCLCFYLFKDNTGKIPKNDVWTTDGFSSWNKLKNISEHVGDDITKNEYQIRLNALIDASRFLLQQGLPFRGHEEKEETANNGNFVELLKYTTEQNEVVSKVVLKNAPGNNQMTSPKIQKDVVHCFAEEVVKTIIEEIDHGVFGLLVDESADVSYK
;
A
#
# COMPACT_ATOMS: atom_id res chain seq x y z
N ILE A 1 1.69 -13.59 -8.55
CA ILE A 1 2.15 -12.30 -9.14
C ILE A 1 3.59 -12.36 -9.66
N SER A 2 4.54 -12.94 -8.91
CA SER A 2 5.95 -13.07 -9.35
C SER A 2 6.14 -13.85 -10.67
N GLU A 3 5.25 -14.78 -10.99
CA GLU A 3 5.26 -15.55 -12.25
C GLU A 3 4.90 -14.73 -13.49
N TYR A 4 4.29 -13.54 -13.32
CA TYR A 4 3.98 -12.64 -14.43
C TYR A 4 5.21 -11.80 -14.81
N HIS A 5 5.30 -11.43 -16.09
CA HIS A 5 6.33 -10.52 -16.59
C HIS A 5 6.31 -9.20 -15.80
N PRO A 6 7.45 -8.58 -15.44
CA PRO A 6 7.50 -7.36 -14.63
C PRO A 6 6.52 -6.27 -15.06
N ASN A 7 6.39 -6.04 -16.37
CA ASN A 7 5.49 -5.02 -16.95
C ASN A 7 3.99 -5.33 -16.74
N GLN A 8 3.62 -6.58 -16.49
CA GLN A 8 2.23 -6.99 -16.25
C GLN A 8 1.88 -7.07 -14.76
N ARG A 9 2.87 -7.04 -13.87
CA ARG A 9 2.64 -7.26 -12.43
C ARG A 9 1.76 -6.18 -11.83
N ASN A 10 1.94 -4.91 -12.21
CA ASN A 10 1.12 -3.80 -11.71
C ASN A 10 -0.35 -3.96 -12.11
N GLU A 11 -0.62 -4.31 -13.37
CA GLU A 11 -2.00 -4.53 -13.85
C GLU A 11 -2.69 -5.70 -13.12
N VAL A 12 -1.94 -6.78 -12.88
CA VAL A 12 -2.42 -7.92 -12.09
C VAL A 12 -2.69 -7.52 -10.64
N ILE A 13 -1.80 -6.74 -10.01
CA ILE A 13 -1.99 -6.22 -8.64
C ILE A 13 -3.26 -5.37 -8.57
N GLN A 14 -3.46 -4.44 -9.53
CA GLN A 14 -4.66 -3.59 -9.58
C GLN A 14 -5.94 -4.41 -9.75
N SER A 15 -5.92 -5.41 -10.63
CA SER A 15 -7.06 -6.32 -10.82
C SER A 15 -7.41 -7.10 -9.55
N TYR A 16 -6.41 -7.49 -8.77
CA TYR A 16 -6.63 -8.15 -7.47
C TYR A 16 -7.20 -7.19 -6.43
N LEU A 17 -6.71 -5.95 -6.36
CA LEU A 17 -7.24 -4.92 -5.46
C LEU A 17 -8.72 -4.64 -5.74
N ILE A 18 -9.13 -4.60 -7.01
CA ILE A 18 -10.53 -4.40 -7.41
C ILE A 18 -11.40 -5.61 -7.03
N ARG A 19 -10.88 -6.84 -7.19
CA ARG A 19 -11.64 -8.07 -6.88
C ARG A 19 -11.82 -8.31 -5.39
N GLY A 20 -10.90 -7.81 -4.56
CA GLY A 20 -10.93 -8.01 -3.11
C GLY A 20 -10.53 -9.43 -2.68
N LEU A 21 -10.62 -9.68 -1.37
CA LEU A 21 -10.16 -10.92 -0.72
C LEU A 21 -10.99 -12.15 -1.12
N CYS A 22 -10.32 -13.27 -1.41
CA CYS A 22 -11.01 -14.54 -1.61
C CYS A 22 -11.30 -15.25 -0.28
N GLN A 23 -12.51 -15.08 0.26
CA GLN A 23 -12.97 -15.70 1.51
C GLN A 23 -14.18 -16.62 1.28
N PRO A 24 -13.97 -17.88 0.84
CA PRO A 24 -15.06 -18.78 0.46
C PRO A 24 -15.76 -19.38 1.70
N ARG A 25 -16.60 -18.58 2.38
CA ARG A 25 -17.26 -18.93 3.65
C ARG A 25 -18.20 -20.16 3.58
N GLY A 26 -18.76 -20.44 2.41
CA GLY A 26 -19.62 -21.62 2.17
C GLY A 26 -18.87 -22.88 1.70
N HIS A 27 -17.53 -22.84 1.62
CA HIS A 27 -16.74 -23.96 1.09
C HIS A 27 -16.54 -25.08 2.12
N ILE A 28 -16.55 -26.33 1.65
CA ILE A 28 -16.24 -27.50 2.46
C ILE A 28 -14.71 -27.69 2.46
N PHE A 29 -14.06 -27.18 3.49
CA PHE A 29 -12.60 -27.27 3.65
C PHE A 29 -12.13 -28.71 3.86
N LYS A 30 -11.11 -29.11 3.09
CA LYS A 30 -10.51 -30.44 3.13
C LYS A 30 -9.88 -30.73 4.49
N GLN A 31 -10.03 -31.97 4.95
CA GLN A 31 -9.37 -32.47 6.15
C GLN A 31 -8.04 -33.15 5.79
N THR A 32 -7.02 -32.85 6.58
CA THR A 32 -5.66 -33.39 6.44
C THR A 32 -5.20 -33.90 7.80
N LEU A 33 -4.51 -35.05 7.80
CA LEU A 33 -3.96 -35.64 9.02
C LEU A 33 -2.71 -34.84 9.44
N ILE A 34 -2.79 -34.14 10.58
CA ILE A 34 -1.72 -33.29 11.11
C ILE A 34 -1.50 -33.63 12.58
N GLY A 35 -0.33 -34.17 12.90
CA GLY A 35 0.02 -34.58 14.27
C GLY A 35 -0.94 -35.64 14.83
N GLY A 36 -1.37 -36.60 14.00
CA GLY A 36 -2.28 -37.68 14.39
C GLY A 36 -3.76 -37.29 14.49
N VAL A 37 -4.11 -36.03 14.22
CA VAL A 37 -5.49 -35.53 14.28
C VAL A 37 -5.91 -35.02 12.91
N LEU A 38 -7.14 -35.33 12.49
CA LEU A 38 -7.72 -34.74 11.28
C LEU A 38 -8.04 -33.26 11.53
N ARG A 39 -7.39 -32.39 10.77
CA ARG A 39 -7.53 -30.93 10.90
C ARG A 39 -7.86 -30.32 9.54
N ARG A 40 -8.56 -29.18 9.56
CA ARG A 40 -8.90 -28.39 8.38
C ARG A 40 -8.76 -26.90 8.70
N PHE A 41 -8.78 -26.07 7.66
CA PHE A 41 -8.95 -24.63 7.82
C PHE A 41 -10.20 -24.31 8.63
N ASN A 42 -10.11 -23.35 9.56
CA ASN A 42 -11.24 -22.90 10.35
C ASN A 42 -11.85 -21.64 9.72
N PRO A 43 -13.06 -21.69 9.14
CA PRO A 43 -13.69 -20.53 8.51
C PRO A 43 -13.94 -19.36 9.47
N ALA A 44 -14.04 -19.61 10.79
CA ALA A 44 -14.14 -18.53 11.77
C ALA A 44 -12.91 -17.61 11.76
N TRP A 45 -11.76 -18.05 11.23
CA TRP A 45 -10.59 -17.19 11.07
C TRP A 45 -10.84 -16.02 10.12
N PHE A 46 -11.78 -16.13 9.16
CA PHE A 46 -12.16 -14.97 8.34
C PHE A 46 -12.81 -13.85 9.17
N ASP A 47 -13.50 -14.19 10.26
CA ASP A 47 -14.08 -13.19 11.16
C ASP A 47 -13.02 -12.56 12.07
N HIS A 48 -11.98 -13.31 12.41
CA HIS A 48 -10.87 -12.81 13.21
C HIS A 48 -9.91 -11.95 12.37
N TYR A 49 -9.80 -12.23 11.06
CA TYR A 49 -8.81 -11.65 10.16
C TYR A 49 -9.42 -11.19 8.83
N PRO A 50 -10.44 -10.30 8.86
CA PRO A 50 -11.25 -9.99 7.68
C PRO A 50 -10.49 -9.25 6.58
N ASN A 51 -9.40 -8.55 6.92
CA ASN A 51 -8.75 -7.59 6.01
C ASN A 51 -7.52 -8.13 5.26
N TRP A 52 -7.03 -9.32 5.59
CA TRP A 52 -5.82 -9.86 4.98
C TRP A 52 -5.88 -11.36 4.68
N LEU A 53 -6.68 -12.13 5.43
CA LEU A 53 -6.71 -13.58 5.30
C LEU A 53 -7.49 -13.99 4.06
N GLU A 54 -6.79 -14.64 3.15
CA GLU A 54 -7.32 -15.23 1.93
C GLU A 54 -7.17 -16.75 1.97
N TYR A 55 -8.04 -17.48 1.27
CA TYR A 55 -7.91 -18.93 1.11
C TYR A 55 -8.00 -19.35 -0.36
N SER A 56 -7.03 -20.15 -0.80
CA SER A 56 -7.03 -20.76 -2.12
C SER A 56 -7.60 -22.17 -2.06
N VAL A 57 -8.81 -22.35 -2.62
CA VAL A 57 -9.42 -23.69 -2.77
C VAL A 57 -8.53 -24.63 -3.58
N LYS A 58 -7.87 -24.11 -4.62
CA LYS A 58 -6.98 -24.91 -5.49
C LYS A 58 -5.76 -25.43 -4.73
N LYS A 59 -5.17 -24.61 -3.84
CA LYS A 59 -3.97 -24.99 -3.07
C LYS A 59 -4.28 -25.60 -1.70
N ASP A 60 -5.53 -25.56 -1.25
CA ASP A 60 -5.93 -25.93 0.12
C ASP A 60 -5.05 -25.25 1.18
N ALA A 61 -4.85 -23.94 1.01
CA ALA A 61 -3.94 -23.16 1.84
C ALA A 61 -4.41 -21.72 2.01
N ALA A 62 -4.07 -21.13 3.15
CA ALA A 62 -4.33 -19.74 3.47
C ALA A 62 -3.18 -18.83 3.02
N PHE A 63 -3.51 -17.62 2.59
CA PHE A 63 -2.57 -16.62 2.09
C PHE A 63 -2.82 -15.28 2.78
N CYS A 64 -1.81 -14.42 2.72
CA CYS A 64 -1.94 -13.04 3.13
C CYS A 64 -1.94 -12.12 1.91
N LEU A 65 -3.03 -11.39 1.72
CA LEU A 65 -3.17 -10.48 0.58
C LEU A 65 -2.08 -9.41 0.57
N CYS A 66 -1.78 -8.80 1.71
CA CYS A 66 -0.77 -7.74 1.83
C CYS A 66 0.62 -8.24 1.39
N PHE A 67 1.01 -9.44 1.83
CA PHE A 67 2.29 -10.03 1.44
C PHE A 67 2.28 -10.57 0.00
N TYR A 68 1.12 -10.98 -0.52
CA TYR A 68 0.97 -11.44 -1.90
C TYR A 68 1.15 -10.30 -2.91
N LEU A 69 0.60 -9.11 -2.61
CA LEU A 69 0.65 -7.93 -3.49
C LEU A 69 1.97 -7.15 -3.38
N PHE A 70 2.54 -7.03 -2.18
CA PHE A 70 3.64 -6.11 -1.90
C PHE A 70 4.92 -6.81 -1.45
N LYS A 71 5.20 -7.99 -2.01
CA LYS A 71 6.42 -8.74 -1.69
C LYS A 71 7.65 -7.91 -2.05
N ASP A 72 8.48 -7.65 -1.04
CA ASP A 72 9.68 -6.84 -1.15
C ASP A 72 10.72 -7.59 -2.02
N ASN A 73 11.14 -6.98 -3.14
CA ASN A 73 12.17 -7.53 -4.04
C ASN A 73 13.60 -7.32 -3.50
N THR A 74 13.76 -6.86 -2.26
CA THR A 74 15.04 -6.44 -1.65
C THR A 74 16.03 -7.58 -1.37
N GLY A 75 15.83 -8.78 -1.93
CA GLY A 75 16.76 -9.91 -1.86
C GLY A 75 16.90 -10.56 -0.48
N LYS A 76 16.43 -9.91 0.59
CA LYS A 76 16.33 -10.48 1.93
C LYS A 76 14.94 -11.09 2.11
N ILE A 77 14.71 -12.23 1.47
CA ILE A 77 13.55 -13.07 1.77
C ILE A 77 13.70 -13.51 3.24
N PRO A 78 12.78 -13.13 4.16
CA PRO A 78 12.73 -13.78 5.46
C PRO A 78 12.52 -15.27 5.19
N LYS A 79 13.39 -16.13 5.73
CA LYS A 79 13.48 -17.58 5.48
C LYS A 79 12.18 -18.40 5.73
N ASN A 80 11.05 -17.75 5.98
CA ASN A 80 9.83 -18.34 6.52
C ASN A 80 8.53 -17.77 5.90
N ASP A 81 8.55 -17.28 4.66
CA ASP A 81 7.37 -16.65 4.03
C ASP A 81 6.34 -17.67 3.50
N VAL A 82 5.80 -18.47 4.43
CA VAL A 82 4.77 -19.49 4.20
C VAL A 82 3.47 -18.88 3.64
N TRP A 83 3.26 -17.58 3.80
CA TRP A 83 1.98 -16.90 3.54
C TRP A 83 1.81 -16.35 2.12
N THR A 84 2.83 -16.48 1.24
CA THR A 84 2.78 -15.92 -0.12
C THR A 84 2.77 -16.97 -1.23
N THR A 85 3.74 -17.88 -1.23
CA THR A 85 4.01 -18.73 -2.41
C THR A 85 3.35 -20.09 -2.27
N ASP A 86 3.65 -20.79 -1.17
CA ASP A 86 3.12 -22.13 -0.91
C ASP A 86 1.78 -22.08 -0.17
N GLY A 87 1.58 -21.06 0.66
CA GLY A 87 0.40 -20.89 1.50
C GLY A 87 0.52 -21.64 2.83
N PHE A 88 -0.17 -21.12 3.84
CA PHE A 88 -0.24 -21.71 5.16
C PHE A 88 -1.30 -22.82 5.20
N SER A 89 -0.85 -24.05 5.50
CA SER A 89 -1.72 -25.23 5.68
C SER A 89 -1.44 -25.99 6.98
N SER A 90 -0.56 -25.46 7.84
CA SER A 90 -0.25 -26.03 9.15
C SER A 90 -1.32 -25.67 10.19
N TRP A 91 -2.52 -26.22 10.06
CA TRP A 91 -3.72 -25.86 10.84
C TRP A 91 -3.59 -26.00 12.37
N ASN A 92 -2.56 -26.68 12.86
CA ASN A 92 -2.25 -26.80 14.29
C ASN A 92 -1.32 -25.70 14.84
N LYS A 93 -0.75 -24.84 13.99
CA LYS A 93 0.23 -23.81 14.38
C LYS A 93 -0.41 -22.43 14.48
N LEU A 94 -1.38 -22.27 15.38
CA LEU A 94 -2.07 -20.99 15.63
C LEU A 94 -1.10 -19.84 15.96
N LYS A 95 0.00 -20.12 16.66
CA LYS A 95 1.03 -19.13 16.98
C LYS A 95 1.61 -18.45 15.74
N ASN A 96 1.76 -19.19 14.64
CA ASN A 96 2.26 -18.62 13.38
C ASN A 96 1.28 -17.62 12.78
N ILE A 97 -0.03 -17.81 13.00
CA ILE A 97 -1.06 -16.87 12.57
C ILE A 97 -0.95 -15.60 13.41
N SER A 98 -0.86 -15.71 14.74
CA SER A 98 -0.75 -14.54 15.61
C SER A 98 0.52 -13.71 15.39
N GLU A 99 1.66 -14.38 15.16
CA GLU A 99 2.92 -13.69 14.83
C GLU A 99 2.81 -12.98 13.48
N HIS A 100 2.22 -13.63 12.47
CA HIS A 100 2.01 -13.04 11.16
C HIS A 100 1.04 -11.84 11.18
N VAL A 101 -0.02 -11.90 12.00
CA VAL A 101 -0.98 -10.80 12.17
C VAL A 101 -0.30 -9.53 12.66
N GLY A 102 0.67 -9.62 13.56
CA GLY A 102 1.40 -8.43 14.04
C GLY A 102 2.17 -7.72 12.93
N ASP A 103 2.84 -8.50 12.07
CA ASP A 103 3.56 -7.97 10.90
C ASP A 103 2.59 -7.40 9.86
N ASP A 104 1.48 -8.08 9.61
CA ASP A 104 0.47 -7.67 8.63
C ASP A 104 -0.23 -6.37 9.03
N ILE A 105 -0.66 -6.24 10.29
CA ILE A 105 -1.26 -5.00 10.81
C ILE A 105 -0.30 -3.83 10.58
N THR A 106 0.97 -3.99 10.94
CA THR A 106 1.99 -2.95 10.77
C THR A 106 2.14 -2.52 9.30
N LYS A 107 2.11 -3.49 8.37
CA LYS A 107 2.17 -3.22 6.93
C LYS A 107 0.90 -2.55 6.40
N ASN A 108 -0.27 -3.01 6.84
CA ASN A 108 -1.55 -2.45 6.42
C ASN A 108 -1.69 -1.00 6.90
N GLU A 109 -1.32 -0.71 8.16
CA GLU A 109 -1.28 0.67 8.65
C GLU A 109 -0.32 1.55 7.85
N TYR A 110 0.86 1.02 7.48
CA TYR A 110 1.80 1.73 6.61
C TYR A 110 1.18 2.04 5.24
N GLN A 111 0.46 1.08 4.66
CA GLN A 111 -0.21 1.27 3.38
C GLN A 111 -1.32 2.31 3.45
N ILE A 112 -2.15 2.29 4.51
CA ILE A 112 -3.19 3.29 4.72
C ILE A 112 -2.57 4.69 4.83
N ARG A 113 -1.47 4.84 5.57
CA ARG A 113 -0.70 6.08 5.63
C ARG A 113 -0.22 6.51 4.25
N LEU A 114 0.51 5.63 3.57
CA LEU A 114 1.09 5.94 2.25
C LEU A 114 0.02 6.35 1.24
N ASN A 115 -1.11 5.64 1.18
CA ASN A 115 -2.23 5.97 0.30
C ASN A 115 -2.81 7.35 0.60
N ALA A 116 -3.05 7.68 1.87
CA ALA A 116 -3.53 9.00 2.26
C ALA A 116 -2.56 10.12 1.80
N LEU A 117 -1.25 9.89 1.91
CA LEU A 117 -0.23 10.83 1.43
C LEU A 117 -0.20 10.94 -0.10
N ILE A 118 -0.34 9.82 -0.81
CA ILE A 118 -0.40 9.81 -2.29
C ILE A 118 -1.64 10.56 -2.77
N ASP A 119 -2.80 10.33 -2.14
CA ASP A 119 -4.05 10.99 -2.52
C ASP A 119 -3.99 12.50 -2.26
N ALA A 120 -3.45 12.92 -1.11
CA ALA A 120 -3.21 14.33 -0.82
C ALA A 120 -2.24 14.95 -1.84
N SER A 121 -1.15 14.26 -2.17
CA SER A 121 -0.17 14.72 -3.16
C SER A 121 -0.80 14.86 -4.55
N ARG A 122 -1.56 13.85 -4.98
CA ARG A 122 -2.26 13.83 -6.27
C ARG A 122 -3.19 15.03 -6.38
N PHE A 123 -3.99 15.30 -5.35
CA PHE A 123 -4.89 16.44 -5.34
C PHE A 123 -4.14 17.76 -5.52
N LEU A 124 -3.09 18.00 -4.73
CA LEU A 124 -2.32 19.25 -4.80
C LEU A 124 -1.65 19.44 -6.17
N LEU A 125 -1.05 18.38 -6.72
CA LEU A 125 -0.44 18.42 -8.06
C LEU A 125 -1.47 18.72 -9.14
N GLN A 126 -2.64 18.08 -9.10
CA GLN A 126 -3.73 18.32 -10.06
C GLN A 126 -4.28 19.74 -10.01
N GLN A 127 -4.32 20.34 -8.81
CA GLN A 127 -4.80 21.72 -8.62
C GLN A 127 -3.70 22.77 -8.78
N GLY A 128 -2.44 22.37 -9.00
CA GLY A 128 -1.30 23.31 -9.02
C GLY A 128 -1.08 24.02 -7.68
N LEU A 129 -1.47 23.41 -6.56
CA LEU A 129 -1.37 24.01 -5.24
C LEU A 129 -0.01 23.72 -4.59
N PRO A 130 0.58 24.69 -3.88
CA PRO A 130 1.81 24.46 -3.15
C PRO A 130 1.58 23.45 -2.02
N PHE A 131 2.53 22.55 -1.82
CA PHE A 131 2.45 21.55 -0.75
C PHE A 131 2.64 22.18 0.63
N ARG A 132 3.61 23.10 0.73
CA ARG A 132 4.07 23.69 1.98
C ARG A 132 3.41 25.03 2.27
N GLY A 133 3.23 25.29 3.56
CA GLY A 133 2.89 26.61 4.10
C GLY A 133 4.13 27.41 4.48
N HIS A 134 3.91 28.60 5.02
CA HIS A 134 4.99 29.44 5.56
C HIS A 134 5.61 28.84 6.83
N GLU A 135 4.80 28.14 7.64
CA GLU A 135 5.22 27.38 8.81
C GLU A 135 4.51 26.01 8.85
N GLU A 136 5.19 24.96 9.30
CA GLU A 136 4.67 23.58 9.39
C GLU A 136 4.78 23.02 10.84
N LYS A 137 4.59 23.87 11.85
CA LYS A 137 4.68 23.46 13.27
C LYS A 137 3.34 22.92 13.76
N GLU A 138 3.34 22.04 14.77
CA GLU A 138 2.08 21.43 15.27
C GLU A 138 1.06 22.47 15.78
N GLU A 139 1.50 23.63 16.23
CA GLU A 139 0.67 24.67 16.88
C GLU A 139 0.26 25.81 15.94
N THR A 140 0.67 25.80 14.68
CA THR A 140 0.30 26.86 13.74
C THR A 140 -1.11 26.65 13.17
N ALA A 141 -1.82 27.76 12.92
CA ALA A 141 -3.20 27.73 12.40
C ALA A 141 -3.28 27.17 10.96
N ASN A 142 -2.17 27.15 10.23
CA ASN A 142 -2.05 26.62 8.88
C ASN A 142 -0.67 25.98 8.71
N ASN A 143 -0.63 24.65 8.59
CA ASN A 143 0.62 23.88 8.50
C ASN A 143 0.99 23.54 7.05
N GLY A 144 0.47 24.31 6.09
CA GLY A 144 0.59 24.03 4.67
C GLY A 144 -0.51 23.10 4.14
N ASN A 145 -0.80 23.24 2.84
CA ASN A 145 -1.92 22.54 2.22
C ASN A 145 -1.82 21.02 2.34
N PHE A 146 -0.61 20.46 2.33
CA PHE A 146 -0.42 19.02 2.48
C PHE A 146 -0.88 18.50 3.85
N VAL A 147 -0.42 19.14 4.93
CA VAL A 147 -0.77 18.72 6.29
C VAL A 147 -2.25 18.99 6.59
N GLU A 148 -2.78 20.14 6.15
CA GLU A 148 -4.21 20.46 6.33
C GLU A 148 -5.12 19.50 5.56
N LEU A 149 -4.75 19.08 4.35
CA LEU A 149 -5.52 18.10 3.59
C LEU A 149 -5.50 16.71 4.26
N LEU A 150 -4.38 16.32 4.86
CA LEU A 150 -4.31 15.10 5.66
C LEU A 150 -5.20 15.20 6.92
N LYS A 151 -5.18 16.33 7.64
CA LYS A 151 -6.08 16.56 8.78
C LYS A 151 -7.54 16.42 8.36
N TYR A 152 -7.94 17.09 7.28
CA TYR A 152 -9.28 16.95 6.70
C TYR A 152 -9.61 15.48 6.39
N THR A 153 -8.70 14.75 5.75
CA THR A 153 -8.90 13.33 5.45
C THR A 153 -9.11 12.48 6.71
N THR A 154 -8.38 12.78 7.80
CA THR A 154 -8.56 12.08 9.08
C THR A 154 -9.90 12.40 9.76
N GLU A 155 -10.48 13.57 9.52
CA GLU A 155 -11.81 13.93 10.01
C GLU A 155 -12.91 13.18 9.26
N GLN A 156 -12.70 12.88 7.98
CA GLN A 156 -13.68 12.20 7.14
C GLN A 156 -13.59 10.65 7.20
N ASN A 157 -12.46 10.09 7.65
CA ASN A 157 -12.22 8.65 7.59
C ASN A 157 -11.60 8.10 8.88
N GLU A 158 -12.39 7.33 9.65
CA GLU A 158 -11.97 6.77 10.93
C GLU A 158 -10.78 5.79 10.81
N VAL A 159 -10.68 5.06 9.69
CA VAL A 159 -9.58 4.12 9.44
C VAL A 159 -8.27 4.88 9.25
N VAL A 160 -8.29 5.95 8.45
CA VAL A 160 -7.14 6.84 8.22
C VAL A 160 -6.79 7.59 9.50
N SER A 161 -7.80 8.07 10.23
CA SER A 161 -7.63 8.78 11.50
C SER A 161 -6.76 8.00 12.49
N LYS A 162 -6.98 6.69 12.61
CA LYS A 162 -6.26 5.83 13.56
C LYS A 162 -4.77 5.65 13.27
N VAL A 163 -4.30 5.99 12.07
CA VAL A 163 -2.95 5.57 11.62
C VAL A 163 -2.10 6.69 11.05
N VAL A 164 -2.65 7.88 10.76
CA VAL A 164 -1.96 9.03 10.14
C VAL A 164 -1.69 10.16 11.17
N LEU A 165 -0.75 11.06 10.86
CA LEU A 165 -0.35 12.20 11.70
C LEU A 165 0.10 11.74 13.10
N LYS A 166 -0.42 12.36 14.17
CA LYS A 166 -0.06 12.05 15.56
C LYS A 166 -0.31 10.60 15.98
N ASN A 167 -1.15 9.87 15.24
CA ASN A 167 -1.46 8.48 15.52
C ASN A 167 -0.49 7.49 14.83
N ALA A 168 0.40 7.99 13.97
CA ALA A 168 1.48 7.20 13.41
C ALA A 168 2.68 7.11 14.39
N PRO A 169 3.39 5.97 14.47
CA PRO A 169 4.65 5.87 15.21
C PRO A 169 5.65 6.89 14.69
N GLY A 170 6.40 7.60 15.56
CA GLY A 170 7.22 8.78 15.23
C GLY A 170 7.78 8.85 13.79
N ASN A 171 8.80 8.04 13.46
CA ASN A 171 9.43 8.08 12.12
C ASN A 171 8.50 7.66 10.96
N ASN A 172 7.31 7.16 11.26
CA ASN A 172 6.30 6.66 10.34
C ASN A 172 5.14 7.65 10.12
N GLN A 173 5.24 8.89 10.61
CA GLN A 173 4.28 9.95 10.28
C GLN A 173 4.30 10.30 8.79
N MET A 174 5.44 10.07 8.13
CA MET A 174 5.65 10.24 6.69
C MET A 174 5.41 11.66 6.14
N THR A 175 5.13 12.65 6.99
CA THR A 175 4.84 14.03 6.61
C THR A 175 6.08 14.88 6.33
N SER A 176 7.28 14.33 6.50
CA SER A 176 8.51 15.12 6.41
C SER A 176 8.73 15.75 5.02
N PRO A 177 9.36 16.94 4.96
CA PRO A 177 9.84 17.58 3.74
C PRO A 177 10.54 16.67 2.73
N LYS A 178 11.29 15.66 3.20
CA LYS A 178 12.02 14.71 2.37
C LYS A 178 11.07 13.71 1.72
N ILE A 179 10.19 13.11 2.51
CA ILE A 179 9.22 12.12 2.01
C ILE A 179 8.24 12.77 1.04
N GLN A 180 7.78 14.00 1.31
CA GLN A 180 6.94 14.74 0.35
C GLN A 180 7.64 14.90 -1.01
N LYS A 181 8.94 15.23 -1.01
CA LYS A 181 9.73 15.34 -2.24
C LYS A 181 9.89 13.99 -2.95
N ASP A 182 10.11 12.91 -2.20
CA ASP A 182 10.22 11.57 -2.76
C ASP A 182 8.90 11.15 -3.44
N VAL A 183 7.75 11.43 -2.82
CA VAL A 183 6.43 11.17 -3.43
C VAL A 183 6.22 12.01 -4.70
N VAL A 184 6.52 13.31 -4.65
CA VAL A 184 6.42 14.20 -5.83
C VAL A 184 7.34 13.71 -6.96
N HIS A 185 8.54 13.22 -6.62
CA HIS A 185 9.46 12.65 -7.59
C HIS A 185 8.87 11.41 -8.28
N CYS A 186 8.26 10.48 -7.52
CA CYS A 186 7.57 9.33 -8.10
C CYS A 186 6.44 9.73 -9.06
N PHE A 187 5.66 10.77 -8.71
CA PHE A 187 4.65 11.30 -9.64
C PHE A 187 5.29 11.84 -10.93
N ALA A 188 6.40 12.57 -10.82
CA ALA A 188 7.10 13.09 -11.99
C ALA A 188 7.62 11.96 -12.89
N GLU A 189 8.19 10.89 -12.31
CA GLU A 189 8.64 9.71 -13.06
C GLU A 189 7.48 9.04 -13.81
N GLU A 190 6.33 8.82 -13.17
CA GLU A 190 5.17 8.19 -13.81
C GLU A 190 4.56 9.08 -14.90
N VAL A 191 4.52 10.40 -14.71
CA VAL A 191 4.06 11.34 -15.75
C VAL A 191 5.00 11.31 -16.96
N VAL A 192 6.31 11.40 -16.74
CA VAL A 192 7.31 11.35 -17.80
C VAL A 192 7.22 10.02 -18.56
N LYS A 193 7.12 8.92 -17.83
CA LYS A 193 6.95 7.59 -18.43
C LYS A 193 5.69 7.51 -19.29
N THR A 194 4.56 8.00 -18.79
CA THR A 194 3.29 8.02 -19.54
C THR A 194 3.42 8.85 -20.82
N ILE A 195 4.06 10.01 -20.75
CA ILE A 195 4.31 10.85 -21.94
C ILE A 195 5.22 10.14 -22.95
N ILE A 196 6.28 9.47 -22.49
CA ILE A 196 7.18 8.71 -23.38
C ILE A 196 6.42 7.57 -24.06
N GLU A 197 5.58 6.84 -23.32
CA GLU A 197 4.75 5.77 -23.86
C GLU A 197 3.70 6.29 -24.86
N GLU A 198 3.15 7.49 -24.63
CA GLU A 198 2.21 8.15 -25.54
C GLU A 198 2.87 8.62 -26.84
N ILE A 199 4.09 9.16 -26.76
CA ILE A 199 4.88 9.57 -27.93
C ILE A 199 5.39 8.34 -28.71
N ASP A 200 5.79 7.29 -28.00
CA ASP A 200 6.39 6.06 -28.53
C ASP A 200 7.56 6.35 -29.48
N HIS A 201 7.50 5.89 -30.74
CA HIS A 201 8.48 6.16 -31.79
C HIS A 201 8.13 7.40 -32.63
N GLY A 202 7.17 8.20 -32.18
CA GLY A 202 6.76 9.44 -32.81
C GLY A 202 7.81 10.55 -32.74
N VAL A 203 7.56 11.61 -33.51
CA VAL A 203 8.37 12.84 -33.48
C VAL A 203 7.67 13.85 -32.60
N PHE A 204 8.41 14.54 -31.73
CA PHE A 204 7.90 15.63 -30.91
C PHE A 204 8.69 16.92 -31.15
N GLY A 205 8.04 18.07 -30.96
CA GLY A 205 8.66 19.39 -31.00
C GLY A 205 8.90 19.91 -29.58
N LEU A 206 10.05 20.55 -29.35
CA LEU A 206 10.34 21.24 -28.10
C LEU A 206 10.18 22.75 -28.32
N LEU A 207 9.23 23.37 -27.62
CA LEU A 207 9.09 24.82 -27.57
C LEU A 207 9.69 25.31 -26.26
N VAL A 208 10.70 26.17 -26.35
CA VAL A 208 11.40 26.74 -25.18
C VAL A 208 11.02 28.21 -25.09
N ASP A 209 10.44 28.60 -23.96
CA ASP A 209 10.15 29.99 -23.62
C ASP A 209 11.01 30.39 -22.42
N GLU A 210 11.61 31.58 -22.50
CA GLU A 210 12.49 32.13 -21.46
C GLU A 210 11.89 33.43 -20.92
N SER A 211 11.71 33.50 -19.60
CA SER A 211 11.32 34.72 -18.90
C SER A 211 12.43 35.16 -17.95
N ALA A 212 12.89 36.41 -18.09
CA ALA A 212 13.84 37.00 -17.14
C ALA A 212 13.13 37.42 -15.85
N ASP A 213 13.68 37.06 -14.69
CA ASP A 213 13.16 37.49 -13.40
C ASP A 213 13.46 38.98 -13.16
N VAL A 214 12.43 39.77 -12.89
CA VAL A 214 12.52 41.20 -12.58
C VAL A 214 12.22 41.43 -11.10
N SER A 215 12.70 40.56 -10.22
CA SER A 215 12.71 40.84 -8.78
C SER A 215 13.81 41.86 -8.47
N TYR A 216 13.47 43.16 -8.50
CA TYR A 216 14.28 44.18 -7.83
C TYR A 216 14.22 43.91 -6.32
N LYS A 217 15.39 43.77 -5.69
CA LYS A 217 15.51 43.84 -4.23
C LYS A 217 15.42 45.28 -3.76
#